data_AF-A0A507SPJ4-F1
#
_entry.id   AF-A0A507SPJ4-F1
#
_cell.length_a   1.000
_cell.length_b   1.000
_cell.length_c   1.000
_cell.angle_alpha   90.00
_cell.angle_beta   90.00
_cell.angle_gamma   90.00
#
_symmetry.space_group_name_H-M   'P 1'
#
loop_
_entity.id
_entity.type
_entity.pdbx_description
1 polymer ?
#
loop_
_entity_poly.entity_id
_entity_poly.type
_entity_poly.pdbx_seq_one_letter_code
_entity_poly.pdbx_strand_id
1 'polypeptide(L)'
;MKQKIKSIQINENFETVSDFDQVLNFRQIYQLLGSLLDSNSLQIININGRKYIEYKHNSRSFIILPKSITYLGKPHPLHKKRIQISKHFQSLYFSQKYSNHIFVILGVYKYNKTTIFCTFQSSQYMKKSSNNSSAHLNTDDILNTLKKGVYTRVDRYGNVVNFYDIYHLSSVFDTKDEYKYEEVRDFKFIEKLVSLLPLNKEINVLDAVKEMKEANDPNWRQSEWPGFYLEYLIKNALINDANTEIKYLGDERINKNKKNLDFDLFFEQKMFFADIKSSDINEKWSLGNDKEHLMNAIEKYKRFWYIIFEHKTIKDKDLPVNQRLVYEWNKLKKSDKEDSYWKKLKNTVEYKNVIVVELNNHNFEKNIQLFKQGKQPDGSKRKVKVSIDKSNKQIVIYKKPL
;
A
#
# COMPACT_ATOMS: atom_id res chain seq x y z
N MET A 1 20.93 -30.52 27.72
CA MET A 1 19.52 -30.09 27.52
C MET A 1 19.35 -28.71 28.15
N LYS A 2 18.81 -27.70 27.44
CA LYS A 2 18.55 -26.38 28.06
C LYS A 2 17.49 -26.56 29.15
N GLN A 3 17.84 -26.23 30.39
CA GLN A 3 16.94 -26.30 31.55
C GLN A 3 15.69 -25.47 31.25
N LYS A 4 14.50 -26.09 31.34
CA LYS A 4 13.25 -25.34 31.22
C LYS A 4 13.16 -24.37 32.39
N ILE A 5 12.83 -23.12 32.12
CA ILE A 5 12.72 -22.06 33.12
C ILE A 5 11.24 -21.84 33.40
N LYS A 6 10.86 -21.84 34.67
CA LYS A 6 9.52 -21.40 35.08
C LYS A 6 9.38 -19.90 34.85
N SER A 7 8.21 -19.48 34.42
CA SER A 7 7.88 -18.08 34.21
C SER A 7 6.46 -17.82 34.72
N ILE A 8 6.04 -16.56 34.72
CA ILE A 8 4.72 -16.23 35.23
C ILE A 8 3.64 -16.68 34.23
N GLN A 9 2.62 -17.35 34.72
CA GLN A 9 1.43 -17.80 34.00
C GLN A 9 0.17 -17.23 34.65
N ILE A 10 -0.93 -17.16 33.90
CA ILE A 10 -2.25 -16.76 34.40
C ILE A 10 -3.20 -17.95 34.22
N ASN A 11 -3.80 -18.42 35.31
CA ASN A 11 -4.75 -19.54 35.30
C ASN A 11 -6.19 -19.08 35.01
N GLU A 12 -7.13 -20.02 35.01
CA GLU A 12 -8.54 -19.77 34.74
C GLU A 12 -9.25 -18.93 35.81
N ASN A 13 -8.68 -18.90 37.02
CA ASN A 13 -9.15 -18.10 38.14
C ASN A 13 -8.51 -16.71 38.16
N PHE A 14 -7.83 -16.31 37.09
CA PHE A 14 -7.16 -15.01 36.95
C PHE A 14 -5.99 -14.83 37.93
N GLU A 15 -5.48 -15.92 38.49
CA GLU A 15 -4.39 -15.92 39.45
C GLU A 15 -3.05 -16.05 38.74
N THR A 16 -2.04 -15.42 39.33
CA THR A 16 -0.66 -15.43 38.85
C THR A 16 0.09 -16.60 39.47
N VAL A 17 0.62 -17.51 38.65
CA VAL A 17 1.37 -18.68 39.10
C VAL A 17 2.75 -18.77 38.43
N SER A 18 3.71 -19.43 39.08
CA SER A 18 5.06 -19.65 38.54
C SER A 18 5.19 -21.07 38.00
N ASP A 19 5.16 -21.22 36.67
CA ASP A 19 5.16 -22.52 36.00
C ASP A 19 5.75 -22.49 34.58
N PHE A 20 5.89 -23.64 33.95
CA PHE A 20 6.39 -23.78 32.59
C PHE A 20 5.36 -23.35 31.54
N ASP A 21 5.84 -22.81 30.41
CA ASP A 21 4.96 -22.51 29.28
C ASP A 21 4.37 -23.78 28.68
N GLN A 22 3.07 -23.78 28.40
CA GLN A 22 2.40 -24.83 27.65
C GLN A 22 2.38 -24.45 26.16
N VAL A 23 3.41 -24.90 25.44
CA VAL A 23 3.61 -24.56 24.03
C VAL A 23 2.76 -25.46 23.14
N LEU A 24 1.85 -24.86 22.38
CA LEU A 24 1.12 -25.56 21.32
C LEU A 24 1.98 -25.66 20.05
N ASN A 25 1.95 -26.83 19.41
CA ASN A 25 2.52 -27.02 18.08
C ASN A 25 1.53 -26.56 16.99
N PHE A 26 2.00 -26.47 15.74
CA PHE A 26 1.19 -25.99 14.62
C PHE A 26 -0.14 -26.75 14.45
N ARG A 27 -0.13 -28.09 14.59
CA ARG A 27 -1.33 -28.91 14.43
C ARG A 27 -2.34 -28.66 15.55
N GLN A 28 -1.85 -28.50 16.79
CA GLN A 28 -2.70 -28.17 17.93
C GLN A 28 -3.33 -26.79 17.77
N ILE A 29 -2.57 -25.79 17.30
CA ILE A 29 -3.13 -24.46 17.01
C ILE A 29 -4.17 -24.55 15.90
N TYR A 30 -3.89 -25.28 14.81
CA TYR A 30 -4.86 -25.48 13.73
C TYR A 30 -6.16 -26.12 14.22
N GLN A 31 -6.08 -27.16 15.05
CA GLN A 31 -7.26 -27.81 15.64
C GLN A 31 -8.03 -26.86 16.56
N LEU A 32 -7.33 -26.08 17.39
CA LEU A 32 -7.94 -25.08 18.26
C LEU A 32 -8.69 -24.02 17.43
N LEU A 33 -8.07 -23.48 16.38
CA LEU A 33 -8.72 -22.52 15.50
C LEU A 33 -9.93 -23.14 14.79
N GLY A 34 -9.83 -24.39 14.32
CA GLY A 34 -10.95 -25.12 13.72
C GLY A 34 -12.12 -25.38 14.67
N SER A 35 -11.89 -25.39 15.99
CA SER A 35 -12.96 -25.50 17.00
C SER A 35 -13.62 -24.16 17.35
N LEU A 36 -12.96 -23.04 17.04
CA LEU A 36 -13.42 -21.69 17.39
C LEU A 36 -13.90 -20.88 16.18
N LEU A 37 -13.52 -21.27 14.97
CA LEU A 37 -13.86 -20.63 13.70
C LEU A 37 -14.58 -21.63 12.80
N ASP A 38 -15.11 -21.16 11.66
CA ASP A 38 -15.67 -22.05 10.64
C ASP A 38 -14.59 -22.96 10.05
N SER A 39 -14.63 -24.24 10.41
CA SER A 39 -13.65 -25.24 10.03
C SER A 39 -13.64 -25.54 8.52
N ASN A 40 -14.76 -25.35 7.82
CA ASN A 40 -14.85 -25.54 6.37
C ASN A 40 -14.09 -24.45 5.60
N SER A 41 -13.88 -23.32 6.24
CA SER A 41 -13.18 -22.17 5.67
C SER A 41 -11.69 -22.12 6.05
N LEU A 42 -11.21 -23.08 6.84
CA LEU A 42 -9.82 -23.23 7.24
C LEU A 42 -9.13 -24.31 6.42
N GLN A 43 -7.93 -24.01 5.91
CA GLN A 43 -7.09 -25.01 5.27
C GLN A 43 -5.61 -24.82 5.58
N ILE A 44 -4.86 -25.92 5.61
CA ILE A 44 -3.39 -25.87 5.68
C ILE A 44 -2.84 -25.68 4.28
N ILE A 45 -2.12 -24.59 4.06
CA ILE A 45 -1.42 -24.34 2.79
C ILE A 45 0.09 -24.53 2.97
N ASN A 46 0.75 -25.00 1.91
CA ASN A 46 2.20 -25.13 1.86
C ASN A 46 2.78 -24.03 0.96
N ILE A 47 3.66 -23.19 1.52
CA ILE A 47 4.34 -22.13 0.79
C ILE A 47 5.83 -22.28 1.01
N ASN A 48 6.57 -22.54 -0.08
CA ASN A 48 8.02 -22.74 -0.08
C ASN A 48 8.47 -23.78 0.97
N GLY A 49 7.76 -24.90 1.06
CA GLY A 49 8.06 -26.01 1.98
C GLY A 49 7.61 -25.76 3.43
N ARG A 50 6.86 -24.69 3.71
CA ARG A 50 6.39 -24.34 5.06
C ARG A 50 4.87 -24.30 5.15
N LYS A 51 4.36 -24.79 6.28
CA LYS A 51 2.93 -24.83 6.56
C LYS A 51 2.44 -23.49 7.12
N TYR A 52 1.35 -22.99 6.55
CA TYR A 52 0.58 -21.85 7.04
C TYR A 52 -0.89 -22.25 7.10
N ILE A 53 -1.70 -21.43 7.76
CA ILE A 53 -3.16 -21.62 7.79
C ILE A 53 -3.76 -20.56 6.88
N GLU A 54 -4.51 -20.99 5.88
CA GLU A 54 -5.40 -20.10 5.13
C GLU A 54 -6.78 -20.13 5.79
N TYR A 55 -7.38 -18.96 5.95
CA TYR A 55 -8.76 -18.82 6.41
C TYR A 55 -9.53 -17.95 5.44
N LYS A 56 -10.71 -18.39 4.99
CA LYS A 56 -11.61 -17.60 4.16
C LYS A 56 -12.74 -17.05 5.01
N HIS A 57 -12.95 -15.74 4.98
CA HIS A 57 -13.99 -15.10 5.78
C HIS A 57 -14.51 -13.86 5.07
N ASN A 58 -15.84 -13.73 4.94
CA ASN A 58 -16.51 -12.60 4.27
C ASN A 58 -15.88 -12.21 2.92
N SER A 59 -15.73 -13.18 2.00
CA SER A 59 -15.11 -13.04 0.67
C SER A 59 -13.62 -12.67 0.66
N ARG A 60 -12.94 -12.70 1.81
CA ARG A 60 -11.51 -12.40 1.93
C ARG A 60 -10.74 -13.66 2.28
N SER A 61 -9.49 -13.71 1.84
CA SER A 61 -8.56 -14.80 2.18
C SER A 61 -7.49 -14.27 3.12
N PHE A 62 -7.23 -14.98 4.20
CA PHE A 62 -6.25 -14.64 5.23
C PHE A 62 -5.14 -15.68 5.23
N ILE A 63 -3.88 -15.26 5.38
CA ILE A 63 -2.76 -16.14 5.69
C ILE A 63 -2.35 -15.89 7.14
N ILE A 64 -2.57 -16.89 7.98
CA ILE A 64 -2.28 -16.82 9.40
C ILE A 64 -0.90 -17.46 9.65
N LEU A 65 -0.03 -16.71 10.34
CA LEU A 65 1.16 -17.23 10.98
C LEU A 65 0.86 -17.51 12.46
N PRO A 66 0.50 -18.76 12.80
CA PRO A 66 0.26 -19.13 14.19
C PRO A 66 1.59 -19.33 14.94
N LYS A 67 1.69 -18.73 16.13
CA LYS A 67 2.83 -18.92 17.05
C LYS A 67 2.33 -19.03 18.49
N SER A 68 2.89 -19.98 19.22
CA SER A 68 2.68 -20.03 20.68
C SER A 68 3.41 -18.88 21.36
N ILE A 69 2.75 -18.31 22.36
CA ILE A 69 3.32 -17.29 23.25
C ILE A 69 4.17 -18.00 24.30
N THR A 70 5.40 -17.52 24.49
CA THR A 70 6.39 -18.13 25.39
C THR A 70 7.13 -17.07 26.17
N TYR A 71 7.74 -17.45 27.29
CA TYR A 71 8.66 -16.63 28.04
C TYR A 71 9.79 -16.10 27.16
N LEU A 72 10.07 -14.80 27.31
CA LEU A 72 11.09 -14.09 26.54
C LEU A 72 12.49 -14.69 26.74
N GLY A 73 12.76 -15.27 27.91
CA GLY A 73 14.04 -15.86 28.28
C GLY A 73 14.90 -14.94 29.14
N LYS A 74 15.95 -15.49 29.76
CA LYS A 74 16.91 -14.70 30.55
C LYS A 74 17.68 -13.72 29.65
N PRO A 75 18.01 -12.50 30.13
CA PRO A 75 17.86 -12.00 31.51
C PRO A 75 16.52 -11.29 31.78
N HIS A 76 15.49 -11.47 30.95
CA HIS A 76 14.27 -10.67 31.05
C HIS A 76 13.38 -11.06 32.24
N PRO A 77 12.51 -10.16 32.73
CA PRO A 77 11.57 -10.47 33.81
C PRO A 77 10.62 -11.63 33.46
N LEU A 78 10.26 -12.45 34.45
CA LEU A 78 9.45 -13.67 34.27
C LEU A 78 8.03 -13.43 33.71
N HIS A 79 7.50 -12.22 33.82
CA HIS A 79 6.21 -11.83 33.23
C HIS A 79 6.30 -11.48 31.74
N LYS A 80 7.51 -11.27 31.20
CA LYS A 80 7.67 -10.89 29.78
C LYS A 80 7.57 -12.11 28.88
N LYS A 81 6.63 -12.07 27.96
CA LYS A 81 6.37 -13.09 26.95
C LYS A 81 6.65 -12.57 25.55
N ARG A 82 6.77 -13.48 24.58
CA ARG A 82 6.93 -13.19 23.16
C ARG A 82 6.28 -14.23 22.27
N ILE A 83 6.05 -13.84 21.02
CA ILE A 83 6.04 -14.75 19.88
C ILE A 83 7.33 -14.59 19.06
N GLN A 84 7.81 -15.68 18.47
CA GLN A 84 8.96 -15.64 17.55
C GLN A 84 8.47 -15.67 16.11
N ILE A 85 8.64 -14.56 15.40
CA ILE A 85 8.29 -14.42 13.98
C ILE A 85 9.50 -14.84 13.15
N SER A 86 9.33 -15.80 12.23
CA SER A 86 10.43 -16.28 11.38
C SER A 86 10.69 -15.32 10.20
N LYS A 87 11.96 -15.11 9.83
CA LYS A 87 12.35 -14.27 8.67
C LYS A 87 11.63 -14.61 7.36
N HIS A 88 11.33 -15.89 7.13
CA HIS A 88 10.62 -16.34 5.92
C HIS A 88 9.19 -15.78 5.79
N PHE A 89 8.58 -15.37 6.90
CA PHE A 89 7.27 -14.73 6.84
C PHE A 89 7.37 -13.30 6.30
N GLN A 90 8.48 -12.59 6.50
CA GLN A 90 8.72 -11.29 5.86
C GLN A 90 8.78 -11.44 4.33
N SER A 91 9.58 -12.39 3.83
CA SER A 91 9.62 -12.66 2.38
C SER A 91 8.26 -13.06 1.80
N LEU A 92 7.42 -13.72 2.61
CA LEU A 92 6.08 -14.10 2.19
C LEU A 92 5.13 -12.89 2.16
N TYR A 93 5.17 -12.04 3.18
CA TYR A 93 4.38 -10.82 3.26
C TYR A 93 4.63 -9.87 2.08
N PHE A 94 5.88 -9.77 1.64
CA PHE A 94 6.26 -8.99 0.45
C PHE A 94 6.08 -9.75 -0.88
N SER A 95 5.67 -11.03 -0.84
CA SER A 95 5.49 -11.83 -2.05
C SER A 95 4.25 -11.39 -2.84
N GLN A 96 4.44 -11.14 -4.13
CA GLN A 96 3.36 -10.78 -5.05
C GLN A 96 2.34 -11.90 -5.25
N LYS A 97 2.75 -13.18 -5.13
CA LYS A 97 1.85 -14.35 -5.32
C LYS A 97 0.67 -14.36 -4.35
N TYR A 98 0.83 -13.74 -3.18
CA TYR A 98 -0.15 -13.73 -2.10
C TYR A 98 -0.66 -12.31 -1.84
N SER A 99 -0.67 -11.46 -2.88
CA SER A 99 -1.12 -10.06 -2.78
C SER A 99 -2.58 -9.91 -2.37
N ASN A 100 -3.42 -10.91 -2.69
CA ASN A 100 -4.86 -10.90 -2.40
C ASN A 100 -5.18 -11.48 -1.02
N HIS A 101 -4.15 -11.80 -0.22
CA HIS A 101 -4.31 -12.35 1.12
C HIS A 101 -3.99 -11.31 2.19
N ILE A 102 -4.78 -11.31 3.27
CA ILE A 102 -4.51 -10.53 4.47
C ILE A 102 -3.63 -11.37 5.42
N PHE A 103 -2.47 -10.84 5.79
CA PHE A 103 -1.54 -11.53 6.66
C PHE A 103 -1.82 -11.25 8.14
N VAL A 104 -2.03 -12.31 8.92
CA VAL A 104 -2.29 -12.24 10.36
C VAL A 104 -1.17 -12.95 11.11
N ILE A 105 -0.44 -12.21 11.95
CA ILE A 105 0.47 -12.81 12.92
C ILE A 105 -0.33 -13.09 14.19
N LEU A 106 -0.58 -14.37 14.47
CA LEU A 106 -1.44 -14.79 15.56
C LEU A 106 -0.62 -15.46 16.67
N GLY A 107 -0.53 -14.80 17.81
CA GLY A 107 -0.03 -15.37 19.05
C GLY A 107 -1.11 -16.17 19.77
N VAL A 108 -0.77 -17.33 20.30
CA VAL A 108 -1.67 -18.18 21.10
C VAL A 108 -1.04 -18.42 22.46
N TYR A 109 -1.69 -17.93 23.50
CA TYR A 109 -1.36 -18.24 24.89
C TYR A 109 -2.23 -19.41 25.34
N LYS A 110 -1.61 -20.41 25.95
CA LYS A 110 -2.30 -21.54 26.56
C LYS A 110 -1.66 -21.83 27.91
N TYR A 111 -2.49 -21.96 28.93
CA TYR A 111 -2.11 -22.51 30.23
C TYR A 111 -3.36 -23.14 30.86
N ASN A 112 -3.35 -24.47 31.00
CA ASN A 112 -4.52 -25.23 31.46
C ASN A 112 -5.78 -24.87 30.65
N LYS A 113 -6.83 -24.38 31.30
CA LYS A 113 -8.07 -23.97 30.63
C LYS A 113 -7.97 -22.58 29.99
N THR A 114 -7.05 -21.74 30.46
CA THR A 114 -6.84 -20.38 29.93
C THR A 114 -6.28 -20.40 28.52
N THR A 115 -7.00 -19.78 27.59
CA THR A 115 -6.60 -19.64 26.19
C THR A 115 -6.89 -18.22 25.73
N ILE A 116 -5.88 -17.57 25.17
CA ILE A 116 -5.99 -16.18 24.70
C ILE A 116 -5.23 -16.04 23.40
N PHE A 117 -5.72 -15.18 22.53
CA PHE A 117 -5.12 -14.86 21.26
C PHE A 117 -4.59 -13.43 21.30
N CYS A 118 -3.50 -13.18 20.59
CA CYS A 118 -3.09 -11.83 20.28
C CYS A 118 -2.71 -11.68 18.82
N THR A 119 -2.95 -10.50 18.27
CA THR A 119 -2.56 -10.16 16.91
C THR A 119 -1.62 -8.98 16.92
N PHE A 120 -0.68 -9.05 15.99
CA PHE A 120 0.29 -7.98 15.76
C PHE A 120 0.04 -7.41 14.37
N GLN A 121 0.07 -6.08 14.26
CA GLN A 121 -0.11 -5.42 12.97
C GLN A 121 1.07 -5.77 12.04
N SER A 122 0.82 -6.62 11.05
CA SER A 122 1.87 -7.17 10.17
C SER A 122 2.77 -6.08 9.57
N SER A 123 2.21 -4.94 9.13
CA SER A 123 2.98 -3.83 8.55
C SER A 123 4.02 -3.21 9.50
N GLN A 124 3.80 -3.26 10.82
CA GLN A 124 4.71 -2.70 11.83
C GLN A 124 5.92 -3.62 12.11
N TYR A 125 5.75 -4.94 11.91
CA TYR A 125 6.77 -5.94 12.23
C TYR A 125 7.56 -6.41 11.01
N MET A 126 7.03 -6.24 9.78
CA MET A 126 7.73 -6.68 8.55
C MET A 126 8.83 -5.70 8.07
N LYS A 127 8.81 -4.44 8.51
CA LYS A 127 9.76 -3.39 8.07
C LYS A 127 11.07 -3.30 8.85
N LYS A 128 11.17 -3.95 10.02
CA LYS A 128 12.33 -3.77 10.92
C LYS A 128 13.51 -4.62 10.45
N SER A 129 14.58 -3.96 9.98
CA SER A 129 15.85 -4.56 9.56
C SER A 129 16.76 -4.87 10.76
N SER A 130 16.43 -5.87 11.57
CA SER A 130 17.35 -6.49 12.54
C SER A 130 16.74 -7.72 13.21
N ASN A 131 17.59 -8.61 13.70
CA ASN A 131 17.33 -9.94 14.27
C ASN A 131 16.39 -10.02 15.50
N ASN A 132 15.55 -9.01 15.77
CA ASN A 132 14.61 -8.95 16.90
C ASN A 132 13.15 -9.09 16.47
N SER A 133 12.84 -10.18 15.76
CA SER A 133 11.48 -10.55 15.35
C SER A 133 10.65 -11.15 16.49
N SER A 134 10.84 -10.65 17.71
CA SER A 134 10.06 -11.02 18.89
C SER A 134 9.00 -9.97 19.15
N ALA A 135 7.74 -10.34 19.02
CA ALA A 135 6.65 -9.45 19.38
C ALA A 135 6.29 -9.69 20.85
N HIS A 136 6.43 -8.65 21.67
CA HIS A 136 6.44 -8.77 23.14
C HIS A 136 5.07 -8.50 23.75
N LEU A 137 4.78 -9.20 24.84
CA LEU A 137 3.60 -8.98 25.68
C LEU A 137 3.93 -9.30 27.13
N ASN A 138 3.07 -8.87 28.05
CA ASN A 138 3.19 -9.11 29.47
C ASN A 138 2.02 -9.97 29.94
N THR A 139 2.19 -10.66 31.07
CA THR A 139 1.10 -11.41 31.71
C THR A 139 -0.05 -10.51 32.17
N ASP A 140 0.19 -9.22 32.37
CA ASP A 140 -0.87 -8.25 32.64
C ASP A 140 -1.79 -8.05 31.42
N ASP A 141 -1.27 -8.18 30.20
CA ASP A 141 -2.09 -8.11 28.97
C ASP A 141 -3.04 -9.31 28.92
N ILE A 142 -2.53 -10.50 29.28
CA ILE A 142 -3.29 -11.74 29.41
C ILE A 142 -4.41 -11.57 30.44
N LEU A 143 -4.08 -11.07 31.64
CA LEU A 143 -5.05 -10.81 32.70
C LEU A 143 -6.13 -9.79 32.28
N ASN A 144 -5.72 -8.69 31.65
CA ASN A 144 -6.64 -7.67 31.14
C ASN A 144 -7.59 -8.22 30.08
N THR A 145 -7.09 -9.11 29.21
CA THR A 145 -7.91 -9.74 28.17
C THR A 145 -8.95 -10.66 28.78
N LEU A 146 -8.58 -11.50 29.76
CA LEU A 146 -9.55 -12.35 30.43
C LEU A 146 -10.65 -11.54 31.12
N LYS A 147 -10.34 -10.34 31.64
CA LYS A 147 -11.32 -9.48 32.33
C LYS A 147 -12.26 -8.76 31.38
N LYS A 148 -11.79 -8.40 30.18
CA LYS A 148 -12.49 -7.51 29.24
C LYS A 148 -13.01 -8.22 27.98
N GLY A 149 -12.59 -9.46 27.75
CA GLY A 149 -12.80 -10.22 26.51
C GLY A 149 -11.92 -9.75 25.35
N VAL A 150 -11.86 -8.43 25.12
CA VAL A 150 -10.98 -7.78 24.12
C VAL A 150 -10.15 -6.70 24.79
N TYR A 151 -8.86 -6.63 24.45
CA TYR A 151 -7.95 -5.63 24.98
C TYR A 151 -6.95 -5.19 23.91
N THR A 152 -6.64 -3.89 23.87
CA THR A 152 -5.64 -3.33 22.97
C THR A 152 -4.58 -2.58 23.76
N ARG A 153 -3.33 -2.76 23.37
CA ARG A 153 -2.19 -2.02 23.92
C ARG A 153 -1.35 -1.43 22.80
N VAL A 154 -0.95 -0.17 22.97
CA VAL A 154 0.10 0.46 22.19
C VAL A 154 1.38 0.43 23.00
N ASP A 155 2.46 -0.13 22.46
CA ASP A 155 3.76 -0.14 23.14
C ASP A 155 4.49 1.21 23.01
N ARG A 156 5.61 1.36 23.74
CA ARG A 156 6.41 2.60 23.72
C ARG A 156 6.97 3.01 22.35
N TYR A 157 6.92 2.11 21.37
CA TYR A 157 7.38 2.32 20.00
C TYR A 157 6.19 2.49 19.04
N GLY A 158 4.98 2.67 19.55
CA GLY A 158 3.76 2.83 18.76
C GLY A 158 3.23 1.53 18.13
N ASN A 159 3.77 0.35 18.48
CA ASN A 159 3.24 -0.90 17.93
C ASN A 159 1.92 -1.24 18.60
N VAL A 160 0.89 -1.54 17.80
CA VAL A 160 -0.44 -1.92 18.27
C VAL A 160 -0.51 -3.43 18.40
N VAL A 161 -0.91 -3.89 19.59
CA VAL A 161 -1.14 -5.30 19.89
C VAL A 161 -2.57 -5.45 20.39
N ASN A 162 -3.35 -6.28 19.70
CA ASN A 162 -4.72 -6.59 20.08
C ASN A 162 -4.77 -7.99 20.70
N PHE A 163 -5.64 -8.16 21.68
CA PHE A 163 -5.79 -9.38 22.44
C PHE A 163 -7.28 -9.77 22.51
N TYR A 164 -7.55 -11.06 22.42
CA TYR A 164 -8.89 -11.62 22.30
C TYR A 164 -8.97 -12.90 23.14
N ASP A 165 -10.03 -13.05 23.92
CA ASP A 165 -10.39 -14.34 24.49
C ASP A 165 -10.90 -15.31 23.39
N ILE A 166 -11.34 -16.49 23.82
CA ILE A 166 -11.87 -17.51 22.92
C ILE A 166 -13.17 -17.12 22.23
N TYR A 167 -14.00 -16.27 22.84
CA TYR A 167 -15.31 -15.88 22.33
C TYR A 167 -15.24 -14.77 21.30
N HIS A 168 -14.17 -13.96 21.35
CA HIS A 168 -13.97 -12.82 20.47
C HIS A 168 -12.95 -13.06 19.35
N LEU A 169 -12.41 -14.29 19.21
CA LEU A 169 -11.42 -14.60 18.18
C LEU A 169 -11.90 -14.28 16.75
N SER A 170 -13.17 -14.52 16.43
CA SER A 170 -13.72 -14.23 15.08
C SER A 170 -13.55 -12.75 14.69
N SER A 171 -13.58 -11.84 15.67
CA SER A 171 -13.42 -10.40 15.45
C SER A 171 -12.04 -10.00 14.91
N VAL A 172 -11.03 -10.88 15.00
CA VAL A 172 -9.76 -10.72 14.30
C VAL A 172 -9.96 -10.64 12.78
N PHE A 173 -10.94 -11.38 12.27
CA PHE A 173 -11.22 -11.54 10.84
C PHE A 173 -12.41 -10.68 10.39
N ASP A 174 -13.29 -10.31 11.33
CA ASP A 174 -14.24 -9.22 11.15
C ASP A 174 -13.49 -7.90 11.23
N THR A 175 -12.83 -7.48 10.15
CA THR A 175 -12.20 -6.16 10.15
C THR A 175 -13.31 -5.10 10.27
N LYS A 176 -13.68 -4.74 11.49
CA LYS A 176 -14.35 -3.49 11.79
C LYS A 176 -13.33 -2.40 11.49
N ASP A 177 -13.67 -1.55 10.55
CA ASP A 177 -13.16 -0.20 10.31
C ASP A 177 -12.30 0.42 11.43
N GLU A 178 -11.03 0.02 11.58
CA GLU A 178 -10.06 0.75 12.40
C GLU A 178 -8.66 0.72 11.75
N TYR A 179 -8.56 1.41 10.62
CA TYR A 179 -7.45 2.36 10.46
C TYR A 179 -8.00 3.75 10.75
N LYS A 180 -8.33 4.04 12.01
CA LYS A 180 -8.25 5.41 12.51
C LYS A 180 -6.78 5.75 12.74
N TYR A 181 -6.01 5.73 11.66
CA TYR A 181 -4.79 6.54 11.63
C TYR A 181 -5.27 7.94 11.25
N GLU A 182 -5.56 8.77 12.25
CA GLU A 182 -5.22 10.18 12.16
C GLU A 182 -3.69 10.27 12.11
N GLU A 183 -3.10 9.76 11.02
CA GLU A 183 -1.75 10.09 10.68
C GLU A 183 -1.80 11.59 10.40
N VAL A 184 -1.10 12.39 11.21
CA VAL A 184 -0.80 13.77 10.84
C VAL A 184 -0.28 13.71 9.40
N ARG A 185 -1.10 14.18 8.45
CA ARG A 185 -0.80 14.09 7.03
C ARG A 185 0.38 15.02 6.75
N ASP A 186 1.58 14.49 6.85
CA ASP A 186 2.80 15.23 6.53
C ASP A 186 2.98 15.28 5.00
N PHE A 187 2.76 16.47 4.44
CA PHE A 187 2.93 16.78 3.02
C PHE A 187 4.28 17.44 2.70
N LYS A 188 5.22 17.52 3.65
CA LYS A 188 6.58 18.06 3.41
C LYS A 188 7.27 17.40 2.21
N PHE A 189 6.99 16.13 1.95
CA PHE A 189 7.52 15.46 0.77
C PHE A 189 6.96 16.04 -0.55
N ILE A 190 5.67 16.41 -0.61
CA ILE A 190 5.10 17.08 -1.80
C ILE A 190 5.80 18.42 -1.97
N GLU A 191 6.00 19.15 -0.88
CA GLU A 191 6.69 20.44 -0.94
C GLU A 191 8.13 20.30 -1.43
N LYS A 192 8.87 19.32 -0.90
CA LYS A 192 10.22 18.99 -1.34
C LYS A 192 10.21 18.59 -2.81
N LEU A 193 9.34 17.65 -3.22
CA LEU A 193 9.24 17.20 -4.60
C LEU A 193 8.96 18.37 -5.54
N VAL A 194 7.97 19.19 -5.25
CA VAL A 194 7.65 20.39 -6.04
C VAL A 194 8.83 21.34 -6.16
N SER A 195 9.58 21.57 -5.07
CA SER A 195 10.75 22.45 -5.09
C SER A 195 11.90 21.97 -5.98
N LEU A 196 11.93 20.68 -6.31
CA LEU A 196 12.94 20.08 -7.20
C LEU A 196 12.53 20.16 -8.68
N LEU A 197 11.28 20.48 -8.98
CA LEU A 197 10.74 20.42 -10.34
C LEU A 197 10.70 21.83 -10.98
N PRO A 198 11.14 22.00 -12.23
CA PRO A 198 11.14 23.28 -12.93
C PRO A 198 9.76 23.63 -13.50
N LEU A 199 8.73 23.70 -12.65
CA LEU A 199 7.31 23.83 -13.05
C LEU A 199 6.78 25.27 -13.05
N ASN A 200 7.54 26.24 -12.56
CA ASN A 200 7.16 27.64 -12.43
C ASN A 200 7.32 28.45 -13.74
N LYS A 201 7.18 27.79 -14.89
CA LYS A 201 7.35 28.38 -16.22
C LYS A 201 6.41 27.73 -17.23
N GLU A 202 6.21 28.42 -18.34
CA GLU A 202 5.61 27.80 -19.52
C GLU A 202 6.59 26.79 -20.14
N ILE A 203 6.06 25.63 -20.48
CA ILE A 203 6.82 24.55 -21.11
C ILE A 203 6.16 24.29 -22.46
N ASN A 204 6.89 24.46 -23.55
CA ASN A 204 6.41 24.08 -24.87
C ASN A 204 6.75 22.61 -25.17
N VAL A 205 5.98 22.01 -26.07
CA VAL A 205 6.10 20.59 -26.44
C VAL A 205 7.48 20.24 -27.00
N LEU A 206 8.15 21.15 -27.72
CA LEU A 206 9.43 20.83 -28.34
C LEU A 206 10.55 20.76 -27.31
N ASP A 207 10.57 21.68 -26.34
CA ASP A 207 11.58 21.67 -25.28
C ASP A 207 11.45 20.40 -24.44
N ALA A 208 10.23 20.08 -24.00
CA ALA A 208 9.96 18.86 -23.24
C ALA A 208 10.36 17.59 -24.02
N VAL A 209 9.99 17.51 -25.30
CA VAL A 209 10.28 16.33 -26.13
C VAL A 209 11.76 16.21 -26.47
N LYS A 210 12.46 17.32 -26.72
CA LYS A 210 13.92 17.32 -26.98
C LYS A 210 14.67 16.86 -25.74
N GLU A 211 14.33 17.39 -24.56
CA GLU A 211 14.96 17.00 -23.30
C GLU A 211 14.77 15.50 -23.01
N MET A 212 13.53 14.99 -23.12
CA MET A 212 13.25 13.56 -22.96
C MET A 212 14.01 12.70 -24.00
N LYS A 213 14.08 13.17 -25.25
CA LYS A 213 14.77 12.46 -26.33
C LYS A 213 16.28 12.39 -26.10
N GLU A 214 16.90 13.50 -25.68
CA GLU A 214 18.33 13.57 -25.33
C GLU A 214 18.67 12.65 -24.16
N ALA A 215 17.75 12.50 -23.21
CA ALA A 215 17.83 11.57 -22.09
C ALA A 215 17.45 10.11 -22.44
N ASN A 216 17.14 9.80 -23.71
CA ASN A 216 16.69 8.49 -24.19
C ASN A 216 15.41 7.95 -23.50
N ASP A 217 14.50 8.82 -23.05
CA ASP A 217 13.24 8.41 -22.44
C ASP A 217 12.31 7.72 -23.48
N PRO A 218 11.76 6.52 -23.23
CA PRO A 218 10.97 5.80 -24.24
C PRO A 218 9.67 6.49 -24.63
N ASN A 219 9.15 7.41 -23.80
CA ASN A 219 7.85 8.03 -23.96
C ASN A 219 7.89 9.40 -24.66
N TRP A 220 9.06 9.88 -25.11
CA TRP A 220 9.18 11.21 -25.74
C TRP A 220 8.27 11.41 -26.97
N ARG A 221 7.85 10.32 -27.64
CA ARG A 221 6.98 10.37 -28.83
C ARG A 221 5.48 10.43 -28.52
N GLN A 222 5.09 10.26 -27.25
CA GLN A 222 3.69 10.14 -26.87
C GLN A 222 2.96 11.48 -26.99
N SER A 223 1.67 11.43 -27.37
CA SER A 223 0.88 12.65 -27.57
C SER A 223 0.38 13.29 -26.28
N GLU A 224 0.25 12.50 -25.20
CA GLU A 224 -0.01 13.01 -23.85
C GLU A 224 1.28 13.46 -23.17
N TRP A 225 2.09 14.23 -23.89
CA TRP A 225 3.44 14.62 -23.47
C TRP A 225 3.50 15.32 -22.10
N PRO A 226 2.50 16.10 -21.63
CA PRO A 226 2.62 16.71 -20.29
C PRO A 226 2.65 15.67 -19.18
N GLY A 227 1.89 14.58 -19.31
CA GLY A 227 1.93 13.48 -18.34
C GLY A 227 3.29 12.80 -18.33
N PHE A 228 3.77 12.40 -19.51
CA PHE A 228 5.06 11.71 -19.64
C PHE A 228 6.26 12.58 -19.25
N TYR A 229 6.25 13.88 -19.59
CA TYR A 229 7.31 14.80 -19.22
C TYR A 229 7.33 15.05 -17.70
N LEU A 230 6.17 15.14 -17.06
CA LEU A 230 6.07 15.24 -15.61
C LEU A 230 6.62 13.99 -14.90
N GLU A 231 6.27 12.80 -15.40
CA GLU A 231 6.82 11.53 -14.91
C GLU A 231 8.35 11.49 -15.06
N TYR A 232 8.87 11.93 -16.21
CA TYR A 232 10.30 12.07 -16.48
C TYR A 232 11.00 13.01 -15.48
N LEU A 233 10.45 14.20 -15.23
CA LEU A 233 11.01 15.16 -14.28
C LEU A 233 11.02 14.60 -12.86
N ILE A 234 9.92 13.97 -12.42
CA ILE A 234 9.80 13.38 -11.07
C ILE A 234 10.77 12.21 -10.91
N LYS A 235 10.87 11.35 -11.92
CA LYS A 235 11.85 10.25 -11.94
C LYS A 235 13.26 10.77 -11.71
N ASN A 236 13.68 11.79 -12.47
CA ASN A 236 15.02 12.36 -12.35
C ASN A 236 15.23 13.05 -10.99
N ALA A 237 14.23 13.75 -10.47
CA ALA A 237 14.30 14.37 -9.15
C ALA A 237 14.50 13.32 -8.03
N LEU A 238 13.79 12.18 -8.10
CA LEU A 238 13.86 11.12 -7.10
C LEU A 238 15.15 10.29 -7.20
N ILE A 239 15.66 10.00 -8.41
CA ILE A 239 16.94 9.29 -8.59
C ILE A 239 18.11 10.07 -7.98
N ASN A 240 18.09 11.40 -8.12
CA ASN A 240 19.16 12.27 -7.63
C ASN A 240 19.07 12.60 -6.13
N ASP A 241 18.03 12.14 -5.43
CA ASP A 241 17.81 12.40 -4.01
C ASP A 241 17.88 11.10 -3.19
N ALA A 242 19.08 10.75 -2.74
CA ALA A 242 19.37 9.51 -2.01
C ALA A 242 18.63 9.34 -0.66
N ASN A 243 17.88 10.36 -0.21
CA ASN A 243 17.18 10.39 1.07
C ASN A 243 15.65 10.30 0.93
N THR A 244 15.10 9.93 -0.22
CA THR A 244 13.64 9.81 -0.38
C THR A 244 13.14 8.42 0.02
N GLU A 245 12.20 8.38 0.96
CA GLU A 245 11.43 7.19 1.36
C GLU A 245 10.42 6.70 0.30
N ILE A 246 10.55 7.24 -0.92
CA ILE A 246 9.64 7.08 -2.04
C ILE A 246 10.41 6.43 -3.17
N LYS A 247 9.87 5.34 -3.70
CA LYS A 247 10.42 4.68 -4.88
C LYS A 247 9.60 5.03 -6.10
N TYR A 248 10.29 5.48 -7.15
CA TYR A 248 9.74 5.52 -8.49
C TYR A 248 9.81 4.13 -9.12
N LEU A 249 8.69 3.61 -9.60
CA LEU A 249 8.56 2.21 -10.03
C LEU A 249 8.82 2.00 -11.52
N GLY A 250 9.02 3.06 -12.31
CA GLY A 250 9.11 2.99 -13.77
C GLY A 250 10.41 2.40 -14.34
N ASP A 251 11.50 2.31 -13.58
CA ASP A 251 12.81 1.82 -14.07
C ASP A 251 13.17 0.40 -13.64
N GLU A 252 12.48 -0.15 -12.65
CA GLU A 252 12.75 -1.51 -12.23
C GLU A 252 12.18 -2.46 -13.28
N ARG A 253 13.04 -3.26 -13.95
CA ARG A 253 12.64 -4.46 -14.73
C ARG A 253 11.79 -5.46 -13.93
N ILE A 254 11.51 -5.15 -12.66
CA ILE A 254 10.58 -5.79 -11.73
C ILE A 254 9.12 -5.70 -12.22
N ASN A 255 8.77 -4.75 -13.10
CA ASN A 255 7.40 -4.56 -13.63
C ASN A 255 7.04 -5.33 -14.92
N LYS A 256 7.88 -6.25 -15.40
CA LYS A 256 7.63 -7.01 -16.65
C LYS A 256 6.91 -8.35 -16.49
N ASN A 257 6.01 -8.50 -15.51
CA ASN A 257 5.10 -9.66 -15.45
C ASN A 257 3.63 -9.21 -15.44
N LYS A 258 2.78 -9.89 -16.21
CA LYS A 258 1.35 -9.60 -16.48
C LYS A 258 0.41 -9.52 -15.24
N LYS A 259 0.96 -9.57 -14.02
CA LYS A 259 0.23 -9.59 -12.74
C LYS A 259 0.53 -8.38 -11.83
N ASN A 260 1.31 -7.40 -12.27
CA ASN A 260 1.69 -6.25 -11.45
C ASN A 260 0.72 -5.07 -11.57
N LEU A 261 0.62 -4.31 -10.47
CA LEU A 261 -0.10 -3.05 -10.39
C LEU A 261 0.79 -1.94 -10.98
N ASP A 262 0.34 -1.34 -12.07
CA ASP A 262 1.06 -0.33 -12.86
C ASP A 262 0.78 1.07 -12.29
N PHE A 263 1.64 1.52 -11.37
CA PHE A 263 1.61 2.83 -10.71
C PHE A 263 3.01 3.44 -10.67
N ASP A 264 3.10 4.76 -10.50
CA ASP A 264 4.37 5.47 -10.60
C ASP A 264 5.21 5.43 -9.31
N LEU A 265 4.56 5.47 -8.14
CA LEU A 265 5.21 5.70 -6.86
C LEU A 265 4.81 4.67 -5.80
N PHE A 266 5.77 4.34 -4.93
CA PHE A 266 5.53 3.58 -3.71
C PHE A 266 6.15 4.27 -2.49
N PHE A 267 5.33 4.53 -1.48
CA PHE A 267 5.79 5.07 -0.20
C PHE A 267 6.20 3.92 0.71
N GLU A 268 7.49 3.61 0.79
CA GLU A 268 7.97 2.41 1.49
C GLU A 268 7.64 2.44 2.98
N GLN A 269 7.83 3.60 3.62
CA GLN A 269 7.57 3.76 5.04
C GLN A 269 6.09 3.78 5.38
N LYS A 270 5.24 4.34 4.50
CA LYS A 270 3.79 4.40 4.74
C LYS A 270 3.04 3.22 4.13
N MET A 271 3.71 2.40 3.31
CA MET A 271 3.18 1.22 2.61
C MET A 271 1.89 1.50 1.85
N PHE A 272 1.95 2.39 0.87
CA PHE A 272 0.87 2.54 -0.08
C PHE A 272 1.40 3.02 -1.43
N PHE A 273 0.62 2.77 -2.48
CA PHE A 273 0.92 3.21 -3.83
C PHE A 273 0.38 4.60 -4.09
N ALA A 274 1.08 5.34 -4.93
CA ALA A 274 0.56 6.54 -5.53
C ALA A 274 0.87 6.61 -7.01
N ASP A 275 0.13 7.48 -7.69
CA ASP A 275 0.20 7.62 -9.12
C ASP A 275 0.09 9.10 -9.50
N ILE A 276 0.92 9.48 -10.47
CA ILE A 276 1.12 10.84 -10.91
C ILE A 276 0.17 11.09 -12.08
N LYS A 277 -0.49 12.24 -12.06
CA LYS A 277 -1.39 12.64 -13.13
C LYS A 277 -1.16 14.09 -13.52
N SER A 278 -1.13 14.32 -14.82
CA SER A 278 -1.21 15.67 -15.41
C SER A 278 -2.64 15.87 -15.90
N SER A 279 -3.30 16.93 -15.46
CA SER A 279 -4.70 17.20 -15.77
C SER A 279 -4.95 18.67 -16.07
N ASP A 280 -5.80 18.98 -17.05
CA ASP A 280 -6.18 20.36 -17.34
C ASP A 280 -6.96 20.94 -16.16
N ILE A 281 -6.62 22.15 -15.73
CA ILE A 281 -7.26 22.82 -14.59
C ILE A 281 -8.76 23.07 -14.80
N ASN A 282 -9.20 23.20 -16.06
CA ASN A 282 -10.61 23.44 -16.38
C ASN A 282 -11.44 22.15 -16.41
N GLU A 283 -10.78 20.99 -16.46
CA GLU A 283 -11.45 19.71 -16.42
C GLU A 283 -11.74 19.31 -14.97
N LYS A 284 -13.01 19.05 -14.66
CA LYS A 284 -13.41 18.56 -13.33
C LYS A 284 -12.84 17.17 -13.04
N TRP A 285 -12.77 16.34 -14.07
CA TRP A 285 -12.45 14.92 -13.96
C TRP A 285 -11.03 14.63 -14.46
N SER A 286 -10.27 13.87 -13.69
CA SER A 286 -8.98 13.34 -14.12
C SER A 286 -9.08 11.85 -14.38
N LEU A 287 -8.60 11.40 -15.54
CA LEU A 287 -8.54 9.97 -15.85
C LEU A 287 -7.50 9.30 -14.94
N GLY A 288 -7.92 8.27 -14.22
CA GLY A 288 -7.07 7.47 -13.33
C GLY A 288 -6.61 6.15 -13.96
N ASN A 289 -6.33 5.18 -13.11
CA ASN A 289 -5.82 3.86 -13.49
C ASN A 289 -6.96 2.86 -13.74
N ASP A 290 -6.57 1.64 -14.09
CA ASP A 290 -7.46 0.49 -14.12
C ASP A 290 -8.17 0.26 -12.78
N LYS A 291 -9.48 0.00 -12.81
CA LYS A 291 -10.30 -0.16 -11.59
C LYS A 291 -9.81 -1.33 -10.73
N GLU A 292 -9.57 -2.48 -11.35
CA GLU A 292 -9.21 -3.71 -10.64
C GLU A 292 -7.85 -3.56 -9.96
N HIS A 293 -6.89 -2.96 -10.67
CA HIS A 293 -5.57 -2.68 -10.10
C HIS A 293 -5.66 -1.73 -8.90
N LEU A 294 -6.43 -0.66 -9.02
CA LEU A 294 -6.62 0.32 -7.96
C LEU A 294 -7.33 -0.29 -6.73
N MET A 295 -8.37 -1.10 -6.95
CA MET A 295 -9.03 -1.84 -5.88
C MET A 295 -8.07 -2.76 -5.15
N ASN A 296 -7.29 -3.56 -5.87
CA ASN A 296 -6.29 -4.45 -5.27
C ASN A 296 -5.26 -3.68 -4.42
N ALA A 297 -4.85 -2.48 -4.87
CA ALA A 297 -3.97 -1.60 -4.11
C ALA A 297 -4.64 -1.10 -2.82
N ILE A 298 -5.85 -0.56 -2.92
CA ILE A 298 -6.60 -0.01 -1.79
C ILE A 298 -6.99 -1.10 -0.78
N GLU A 299 -7.37 -2.28 -1.23
CA GLU A 299 -7.71 -3.40 -0.35
C GLU A 299 -6.49 -3.86 0.45
N LYS A 300 -5.33 -3.94 -0.21
CA LYS A 300 -4.08 -4.38 0.40
C LYS A 300 -3.46 -3.35 1.33
N TYR A 301 -3.37 -2.10 0.88
CA TYR A 301 -2.63 -1.04 1.56
C TYR A 301 -3.53 -0.05 2.30
N LYS A 302 -4.86 -0.24 2.21
CA LYS A 302 -5.92 0.60 2.83
C LYS A 302 -5.97 2.04 2.35
N ARG A 303 -5.01 2.45 1.53
CA ARG A 303 -4.81 3.81 1.04
C ARG A 303 -4.22 3.75 -0.37
N PHE A 304 -4.57 4.74 -1.17
CA PHE A 304 -3.94 5.06 -2.44
C PHE A 304 -3.97 6.57 -2.67
N TRP A 305 -2.90 7.14 -3.20
CA TRP A 305 -2.87 8.56 -3.53
C TRP A 305 -2.79 8.81 -5.03
N TYR A 306 -3.59 9.76 -5.50
CA TYR A 306 -3.33 10.45 -6.76
C TYR A 306 -2.63 11.76 -6.47
N ILE A 307 -1.46 11.98 -7.06
CA ILE A 307 -0.75 13.25 -7.04
C ILE A 307 -0.98 13.91 -8.39
N ILE A 308 -1.90 14.87 -8.42
CA ILE A 308 -2.41 15.48 -9.64
C ILE A 308 -1.80 16.88 -9.79
N PHE A 309 -1.05 17.07 -10.86
CA PHE A 309 -0.53 18.36 -11.27
C PHE A 309 -1.49 18.97 -12.29
N GLU A 310 -2.16 20.05 -11.88
CA GLU A 310 -3.07 20.79 -12.74
C GLU A 310 -2.30 21.78 -13.61
N HIS A 311 -2.62 21.82 -14.89
CA HIS A 311 -2.01 22.76 -15.82
C HIS A 311 -3.04 23.53 -16.63
N LYS A 312 -2.65 24.72 -17.09
CA LYS A 312 -3.30 25.40 -18.22
C LYS A 312 -2.67 24.88 -19.50
N THR A 313 -3.47 24.85 -20.57
CA THR A 313 -3.04 24.35 -21.88
C THR A 313 -3.30 25.40 -22.94
N ILE A 314 -2.29 25.72 -23.74
CA ILE A 314 -2.45 26.42 -25.01
C ILE A 314 -2.35 25.35 -26.10
N LYS A 315 -3.42 25.16 -26.88
CA LYS A 315 -3.40 24.19 -27.99
C LYS A 315 -2.89 24.86 -29.25
N ASP A 316 -2.24 24.07 -30.09
CA ASP A 316 -1.64 24.55 -31.34
C ASP A 316 -2.67 25.21 -32.28
N LYS A 317 -3.90 24.69 -32.27
CA LYS A 317 -5.03 25.27 -33.01
C LYS A 317 -5.44 26.67 -32.59
N ASP A 318 -5.18 27.04 -31.35
CA ASP A 318 -5.59 28.31 -30.77
C ASP A 318 -4.49 29.38 -30.98
N LEU A 319 -3.40 29.01 -31.67
CA LEU A 319 -2.28 29.89 -32.01
C LEU A 319 -2.23 30.27 -33.51
N PRO A 320 -1.65 31.44 -33.84
CA PRO A 320 -1.28 31.80 -35.20
C PRO A 320 -0.38 30.75 -35.86
N VAL A 321 -0.50 30.58 -37.19
CA VAL A 321 0.22 29.53 -37.94
C VAL A 321 1.74 29.57 -37.72
N ASN A 322 2.33 30.76 -37.62
CA ASN A 322 3.77 30.95 -37.39
C ASN A 322 4.24 30.63 -35.95
N GLN A 323 3.33 30.38 -35.02
CA GLN A 323 3.63 29.98 -33.64
C GLN A 323 3.29 28.50 -33.39
N ARG A 324 2.84 27.78 -34.43
CA ARG A 324 2.48 26.38 -34.32
C ARG A 324 3.71 25.48 -34.30
N LEU A 325 3.66 24.45 -33.46
CA LEU A 325 4.77 23.52 -33.26
C LEU A 325 4.50 22.13 -33.84
N VAL A 326 3.30 21.87 -34.37
CA VAL A 326 2.93 20.57 -34.97
C VAL A 326 3.90 20.09 -36.03
N TYR A 327 4.37 20.99 -36.91
CA TYR A 327 5.28 20.66 -38.00
C TYR A 327 6.61 20.14 -37.45
N GLU A 328 7.24 20.92 -36.57
CA GLU A 328 8.50 20.57 -35.94
C GLU A 328 8.38 19.31 -35.07
N TRP A 329 7.26 19.16 -34.36
CA TRP A 329 6.98 17.98 -33.53
C TRP A 329 6.85 16.71 -34.38
N ASN A 330 6.14 16.77 -35.51
CA ASN A 330 6.00 15.65 -36.44
C ASN A 330 7.32 15.33 -37.15
N LYS A 331 8.09 16.35 -37.54
CA LYS A 331 9.45 16.18 -38.07
C LYS A 331 10.37 15.47 -37.07
N LEU A 332 10.31 15.87 -35.80
CA LEU A 332 11.10 15.27 -34.72
C LEU A 332 10.77 13.77 -34.52
N LYS A 333 9.49 13.41 -34.64
CA LYS A 333 9.01 12.02 -34.56
C LYS A 333 9.16 11.22 -35.86
N LYS A 334 9.57 11.85 -36.96
CA LYS A 334 9.62 11.26 -38.31
C LYS A 334 8.24 10.76 -38.79
N SER A 335 7.21 11.58 -38.62
CA SER A 335 5.85 11.27 -39.12
C SER A 335 5.69 11.73 -40.57
N ASP A 336 5.09 10.89 -41.41
CA ASP A 336 4.81 11.19 -42.82
C ASP A 336 3.74 12.27 -43.03
N LYS A 337 3.02 12.68 -41.96
CA LYS A 337 1.95 13.68 -42.02
C LYS A 337 2.33 14.89 -41.15
N GLU A 338 3.03 15.83 -41.77
CA GLU A 338 3.68 16.96 -41.09
C GLU A 338 2.71 17.87 -40.33
N ASP A 339 1.48 18.09 -40.83
CA ASP A 339 0.44 18.89 -40.16
C ASP A 339 -0.64 18.02 -39.47
N SER A 340 -0.37 16.75 -39.21
CA SER A 340 -1.34 15.95 -38.45
C SER A 340 -1.35 16.33 -36.97
N TYR A 341 -2.52 16.27 -36.32
CA TYR A 341 -2.71 16.44 -34.87
C TYR A 341 -2.70 17.89 -34.33
N TRP A 342 -2.52 18.93 -35.15
CA TRP A 342 -2.52 20.34 -34.70
C TRP A 342 -3.75 20.75 -33.87
N LYS A 343 -4.93 20.16 -34.16
CA LYS A 343 -6.17 20.39 -33.39
C LYS A 343 -6.12 19.93 -31.94
N LYS A 344 -5.31 18.91 -31.66
CA LYS A 344 -5.22 18.23 -30.35
C LYS A 344 -3.91 18.48 -29.63
N LEU A 345 -2.87 18.86 -30.37
CA LEU A 345 -1.54 19.11 -29.82
C LEU A 345 -1.62 20.20 -28.75
N LYS A 346 -1.20 19.83 -27.54
CA LYS A 346 -0.92 20.78 -26.47
C LYS A 346 0.40 21.45 -26.85
N ASN A 347 0.35 22.68 -27.34
CA ASN A 347 1.55 23.41 -27.78
C ASN A 347 2.39 23.77 -26.56
N THR A 348 1.75 24.38 -25.56
CA THR A 348 2.38 24.84 -24.33
C THR A 348 1.51 24.48 -23.13
N VAL A 349 2.15 24.10 -22.02
CA VAL A 349 1.49 23.90 -20.73
C VAL A 349 2.17 24.70 -19.64
N GLU A 350 1.39 25.13 -18.67
CA GLU A 350 1.87 25.81 -17.47
C GLU A 350 1.21 25.18 -16.24
N TYR A 351 2.00 24.57 -15.38
CA TYR A 351 1.50 23.92 -14.17
C TYR A 351 1.14 24.99 -13.13
N LYS A 352 -0.05 24.85 -12.52
CA LYS A 352 -0.63 25.85 -11.62
C LYS A 352 -0.87 25.35 -10.21
N ASN A 353 -1.23 24.08 -10.06
CA ASN A 353 -1.49 23.49 -8.75
C ASN A 353 -0.96 22.08 -8.69
N VAL A 354 -0.61 21.65 -7.49
CA VAL A 354 -0.54 20.23 -7.12
C VAL A 354 -1.69 19.90 -6.16
N ILE A 355 -2.37 18.79 -6.41
CA ILE A 355 -3.47 18.27 -5.61
C ILE A 355 -3.12 16.84 -5.19
N VAL A 356 -3.36 16.49 -3.93
CA VAL A 356 -3.35 15.10 -3.48
C VAL A 356 -4.77 14.65 -3.20
N VAL A 357 -5.17 13.58 -3.87
CA VAL A 357 -6.44 12.89 -3.64
C VAL A 357 -6.16 11.56 -2.95
N GLU A 358 -6.86 11.27 -1.86
CA GLU A 358 -6.74 10.02 -1.13
C GLU A 358 -7.97 9.12 -1.34
N LEU A 359 -7.71 7.91 -1.80
CA LEU A 359 -8.70 6.84 -1.92
C LEU A 359 -8.43 5.74 -0.89
N ASN A 360 -9.50 5.22 -0.30
CA ASN A 360 -9.49 4.14 0.67
C ASN A 360 -10.77 3.29 0.53
N ASN A 361 -10.87 2.20 1.29
CA ASN A 361 -12.01 1.27 1.19
C ASN A 361 -13.38 1.93 1.47
N HIS A 362 -13.43 3.04 2.22
CA HIS A 362 -14.68 3.72 2.59
C HIS A 362 -15.14 4.73 1.54
N ASN A 363 -14.19 5.38 0.87
CA ASN A 363 -14.49 6.49 -0.05
C ASN A 363 -14.38 6.08 -1.53
N PHE A 364 -13.75 4.95 -1.87
CA PHE A 364 -13.47 4.58 -3.26
C PHE A 364 -14.73 4.54 -4.14
N GLU A 365 -15.62 3.57 -3.94
CA GLU A 365 -16.80 3.36 -4.80
C GLU A 365 -17.75 4.57 -4.85
N LYS A 366 -17.80 5.37 -3.78
CA LYS A 366 -18.68 6.55 -3.70
C LYS A 366 -18.17 7.76 -4.48
N ASN A 367 -16.86 7.82 -4.74
CA ASN A 367 -16.20 9.03 -5.22
C ASN A 367 -15.46 8.86 -6.55
N ILE A 368 -15.58 7.70 -7.20
CA ILE A 368 -15.05 7.45 -8.54
C ILE A 368 -16.17 7.30 -9.58
N GLN A 369 -15.88 7.64 -10.82
CA GLN A 369 -16.73 7.27 -11.97
C GLN A 369 -16.02 6.24 -12.85
N LEU A 370 -16.79 5.36 -13.49
CA LEU A 370 -16.26 4.36 -14.42
C LEU A 370 -16.10 4.98 -15.81
N PHE A 371 -14.87 4.98 -16.32
CA PHE A 371 -14.54 5.39 -17.68
C PHE A 371 -14.39 4.18 -18.59
N LYS A 372 -15.35 3.99 -19.50
CA LYS A 372 -15.35 2.89 -20.49
C LYS A 372 -14.54 3.29 -21.72
N GLN A 373 -13.33 2.76 -21.85
CA GLN A 373 -12.36 3.12 -22.91
C GLN A 373 -12.69 2.60 -24.34
N GLY A 374 -13.92 2.15 -24.60
CA GLY A 374 -14.27 1.53 -25.89
C GLY A 374 -13.58 0.18 -26.12
N LYS A 375 -13.15 -0.10 -27.36
CA LYS A 375 -12.51 -1.36 -27.78
C LYS A 375 -11.03 -1.15 -28.11
N GLN A 376 -10.23 -2.20 -27.94
CA GLN A 376 -8.87 -2.30 -28.44
C GLN A 376 -8.85 -2.38 -29.98
N PRO A 377 -7.69 -2.14 -30.64
CA PRO A 377 -7.54 -2.34 -32.08
C PRO A 377 -7.90 -3.76 -32.56
N ASP A 378 -7.74 -4.77 -31.69
CA ASP A 378 -8.12 -6.16 -31.94
C ASP A 378 -9.61 -6.47 -31.69
N GLY A 379 -10.42 -5.46 -31.33
CA GLY A 379 -11.85 -5.59 -31.06
C GLY A 379 -12.21 -6.03 -29.64
N SER A 380 -11.24 -6.43 -28.80
CA SER A 380 -11.48 -6.79 -27.40
C SER A 380 -11.88 -5.57 -26.56
N LYS A 381 -12.62 -5.77 -25.45
CA LYS A 381 -13.00 -4.67 -24.55
C LYS A 381 -11.75 -4.18 -23.81
N ARG A 382 -11.51 -2.87 -23.83
CA ARG A 382 -10.49 -2.27 -22.96
C ARG A 382 -10.92 -2.40 -21.50
N LYS A 383 -9.95 -2.61 -20.61
CA LYS A 383 -10.22 -2.63 -19.17
C LYS A 383 -10.80 -1.29 -18.71
N VAL A 384 -11.68 -1.33 -17.71
CA VAL A 384 -12.37 -0.16 -17.19
C VAL A 384 -11.40 0.66 -16.35
N LYS A 385 -11.29 1.96 -16.66
CA LYS A 385 -10.53 2.90 -15.84
C LYS A 385 -11.44 3.68 -14.90
N VAL A 386 -10.86 4.24 -13.85
CA VAL A 386 -11.57 5.17 -12.97
C VAL A 386 -11.37 6.61 -13.45
N SER A 387 -12.31 7.47 -13.11
CA SER A 387 -12.23 8.91 -13.28
C SER A 387 -12.42 9.58 -11.92
N ILE A 388 -11.56 10.54 -11.60
CA ILE A 388 -11.41 11.15 -10.28
C ILE A 388 -11.95 12.57 -10.32
N ASP A 389 -12.87 12.91 -9.41
CA ASP A 389 -13.37 14.28 -9.26
C ASP A 389 -12.34 15.12 -8.49
N LYS A 390 -11.57 15.96 -9.21
CA LYS A 390 -10.54 16.80 -8.61
C LYS A 390 -11.12 17.93 -7.73
N SER A 391 -12.42 18.19 -7.82
CA SER A 391 -13.11 19.21 -7.03
C SER A 391 -13.73 18.67 -5.74
N ASN A 392 -13.73 17.34 -5.56
CA ASN A 392 -14.38 16.70 -4.42
C ASN A 392 -13.55 16.85 -3.13
N LYS A 393 -13.99 17.79 -2.28
CA LYS A 393 -13.35 18.10 -0.99
C LYS A 393 -13.32 16.93 -0.01
N GLN A 394 -14.11 15.87 -0.19
CA GLN A 394 -14.09 14.70 0.69
C GLN A 394 -12.86 13.80 0.45
N ILE A 395 -12.30 13.85 -0.76
CA ILE A 395 -11.16 13.01 -1.16
C ILE A 395 -9.90 13.83 -1.45
N VAL A 396 -10.04 15.13 -1.73
CA VAL A 396 -8.91 16.05 -1.84
C VAL A 396 -8.38 16.37 -0.45
N ILE A 397 -7.15 15.94 -0.18
CA ILE A 397 -6.52 16.06 1.15
C ILE A 397 -5.42 17.11 1.20
N TYR A 398 -5.00 17.61 0.05
CA TYR A 398 -4.00 18.66 -0.10
C TYR A 398 -4.17 19.39 -1.43
N LYS A 399 -3.95 20.70 -1.43
CA LYS A 399 -3.86 21.52 -2.64
C LYS A 399 -2.86 22.65 -2.39
N LYS A 400 -1.91 22.84 -3.30
CA LYS A 400 -0.93 23.93 -3.25
C LYS A 400 -0.75 24.55 -4.64
N PRO A 401 -0.81 25.89 -4.75
CA PRO A 401 -0.39 26.59 -5.96
C PRO A 401 1.10 26.38 -6.24
N LEU A 402 1.46 26.26 -7.52
CA LEU A 402 2.84 26.08 -7.99
C LEU A 402 3.48 27.40 -8.41
#